data_AF-A0A1M5HXF2-F1
#
_entry.id   AF-A0A1M5HXF2-F1
#
_cell.length_a   1.000
_cell.length_b   1.000
_cell.length_c   1.000
_cell.angle_alpha   90.00
_cell.angle_beta   90.00
_cell.angle_gamma   90.00
#
_symmetry.space_group_name_H-M   'P 1'
#
loop_
_entity.id
_entity.type
_entity.pdbx_description
1 polymer ?
#
loop_
_entity_poly.entity_id
_entity_poly.type
_entity_poly.pdbx_seq_one_letter_code
_entity_poly.pdbx_strand_id
1 'polypeptide(L)'
;MEKLQEIFSTRELALIIWTIIIIIFILIKVKFGDSLTRLIRAFFASKLSIAYLIMILYSISILSLLKFFGLWDFTLLKDSILWFITFAIVTFFKIDKAYNNNFFLEILNETFKLTLFLEFVANLYTFNFWIEFLIFPFLLLISLLKSFSELDSKNEITTKFLSNIILIIGLTYFILSFYKSFQDYHNFFSVHNMNSLILPALLSTLSIPLFYFLALYNTYEQLFLRLPIMNSDLKVQKKLKQQIFYKAKFNLIKANTLREKLIDFDVNNITDIQKKLDAII
;
A
#
# COMPACT_ATOMS: atom_id res chain seq x y z
N MET A 1 -4.78 -30.89 -1.63
CA MET A 1 -5.77 -29.90 -1.15
C MET A 1 -5.62 -29.68 0.35
N GLU A 2 -5.57 -30.75 1.14
CA GLU A 2 -5.51 -30.69 2.63
C GLU A 2 -4.35 -29.83 3.18
N LYS A 3 -3.11 -30.04 2.72
CA LYS A 3 -1.96 -29.23 3.15
C LYS A 3 -2.04 -27.73 2.82
N LEU A 4 -2.85 -27.34 1.81
CA LEU A 4 -3.05 -25.93 1.46
C LEU A 4 -4.17 -25.30 2.31
N GLN A 5 -5.12 -26.11 2.76
CA GLN A 5 -6.19 -25.68 3.67
C GLN A 5 -5.71 -25.46 5.12
N GLU A 6 -4.53 -25.99 5.47
CA GLU A 6 -3.88 -25.70 6.75
C GLU A 6 -3.34 -24.27 6.84
N ILE A 7 -3.10 -23.61 5.70
CA ILE A 7 -2.49 -22.27 5.63
C ILE A 7 -3.49 -21.22 5.13
N PHE A 8 -4.29 -21.60 4.12
CA PHE A 8 -5.22 -20.69 3.47
C PHE A 8 -6.67 -21.09 3.72
N SER A 9 -7.51 -20.10 3.98
CA SER A 9 -8.95 -20.31 4.10
C SER A 9 -9.56 -20.72 2.75
N THR A 10 -10.75 -21.34 2.77
CA THR A 10 -11.44 -21.72 1.53
C THR A 10 -11.73 -20.52 0.63
N ARG A 11 -11.99 -19.35 1.23
CA ARG A 11 -12.14 -18.07 0.54
C ARG A 11 -10.84 -17.61 -0.12
N GLU A 12 -9.73 -17.62 0.61
CA GLU A 12 -8.41 -17.24 0.08
C GLU A 12 -8.01 -18.15 -1.08
N LEU A 13 -8.21 -19.46 -0.94
CA LEU A 13 -7.93 -20.43 -2.00
C LEU A 13 -8.79 -20.17 -3.25
N ALA A 14 -10.08 -19.89 -3.08
CA ALA A 14 -10.96 -19.55 -4.20
C ALA A 14 -10.47 -18.28 -4.93
N LEU A 15 -10.12 -17.23 -4.18
CA LEU A 15 -9.60 -15.98 -4.73
C LEU A 15 -8.27 -16.18 -5.48
N ILE A 16 -7.34 -16.95 -4.92
CA ILE A 16 -6.05 -17.27 -5.56
C ILE A 16 -6.27 -18.00 -6.88
N ILE A 17 -7.12 -19.03 -6.89
CA ILE A 17 -7.39 -19.82 -8.10
C ILE A 17 -8.02 -18.92 -9.18
N TRP A 18 -9.02 -18.11 -8.84
CA TRP A 18 -9.65 -17.21 -9.80
C TRP A 18 -8.70 -16.13 -10.31
N THR A 19 -7.83 -15.59 -9.45
CA THR A 19 -6.80 -14.63 -9.85
C THR A 19 -5.85 -15.25 -10.88
N ILE A 20 -5.40 -16.50 -10.65
CA ILE A 20 -4.55 -17.23 -11.60
C ILE A 20 -5.28 -17.47 -12.93
N ILE A 21 -6.55 -17.91 -12.89
CA ILE A 21 -7.37 -18.13 -14.10
C ILE A 21 -7.48 -16.83 -14.91
N ILE A 22 -7.78 -15.71 -14.26
CA ILE A 22 -7.90 -14.39 -14.91
C ILE A 22 -6.56 -13.97 -15.51
N ILE A 23 -5.46 -14.10 -14.77
CA ILE A 23 -4.12 -13.76 -15.27
C ILE A 23 -3.77 -14.59 -16.50
N ILE A 24 -3.98 -15.91 -16.45
CA ILE A 24 -3.73 -16.81 -17.60
C ILE A 24 -4.60 -16.41 -18.79
N PHE A 25 -5.89 -16.14 -18.55
CA PHE A 25 -6.82 -15.69 -19.60
C PHE A 25 -6.34 -14.40 -20.28
N ILE A 26 -5.91 -13.42 -19.48
CA ILE A 26 -5.36 -12.16 -19.98
C ILE A 26 -4.06 -12.41 -20.76
N LEU A 27 -3.14 -13.23 -20.25
CA LEU A 27 -1.88 -13.56 -20.93
C LEU A 27 -2.10 -14.24 -22.29
N ILE A 28 -3.12 -15.08 -22.42
CA ILE A 28 -3.47 -15.75 -23.68
C ILE A 28 -4.09 -14.74 -24.68
N LYS A 29 -4.92 -13.81 -24.20
CA LYS A 29 -5.70 -12.91 -25.07
C LYS A 29 -4.99 -11.60 -25.41
N VAL A 30 -4.18 -11.09 -24.49
CA VAL A 30 -3.49 -9.82 -24.62
C VAL A 30 -2.06 -10.09 -25.04
N LYS A 31 -1.70 -9.67 -26.25
CA LYS A 31 -0.28 -9.56 -26.64
C LYS A 31 0.33 -8.41 -25.87
N PHE A 32 0.89 -8.74 -24.72
CA PHE A 32 1.72 -7.83 -23.97
C PHE A 32 3.02 -7.62 -24.73
N GLY A 33 3.06 -6.58 -25.57
CA GLY A 33 4.29 -6.14 -26.22
C GLY A 33 5.28 -5.55 -25.20
N ASP A 34 6.25 -4.79 -25.71
CA ASP A 34 7.32 -4.16 -24.92
C ASP A 34 6.83 -3.27 -23.76
N SER A 35 5.57 -2.85 -23.76
CA SER A 35 5.01 -1.98 -22.71
C SER A 35 5.01 -2.63 -21.32
N LEU A 36 4.66 -3.93 -21.21
CA LEU A 36 4.69 -4.60 -19.90
C LEU A 36 6.12 -4.80 -19.41
N THR A 37 7.03 -5.20 -20.30
CA THR A 37 8.42 -5.46 -19.92
C THR A 37 9.10 -4.16 -19.48
N ARG A 38 8.78 -3.03 -20.14
CA ARG A 38 9.20 -1.69 -19.69
C ARG A 38 8.60 -1.33 -18.33
N LEU A 39 7.33 -1.63 -18.08
CA LEU A 39 6.68 -1.34 -16.80
C LEU A 39 7.30 -2.15 -15.65
N ILE A 40 7.53 -3.44 -15.86
CA ILE A 40 8.21 -4.32 -14.89
C ILE A 40 9.65 -3.82 -14.64
N ARG A 41 10.39 -3.49 -15.71
CA ARG A 41 11.75 -2.96 -15.58
C ARG A 41 11.78 -1.61 -14.85
N ALA A 42 10.79 -0.74 -15.08
CA ALA A 42 10.66 0.53 -14.38
C ALA A 42 10.32 0.31 -12.90
N PHE A 43 9.43 -0.63 -12.59
CA PHE A 43 9.06 -0.96 -11.21
C PHE A 43 10.24 -1.48 -10.39
N PHE A 44 11.15 -2.24 -11.02
CA PHE A 44 12.38 -2.77 -10.41
C PHE A 44 13.64 -1.96 -10.76
N ALA A 45 13.50 -0.67 -11.07
CA ALA A 45 14.65 0.21 -11.26
C ALA A 45 15.56 0.18 -10.03
N SER A 46 16.88 0.31 -10.23
CA SER A 46 17.89 0.10 -9.17
C SER A 46 17.61 0.90 -7.89
N LYS A 47 17.16 2.14 -8.00
CA LYS A 47 16.80 3.00 -6.86
C LYS A 47 15.56 2.49 -6.11
N LEU A 48 14.52 2.04 -6.82
CA LEU A 48 13.30 1.49 -6.22
C LEU A 48 13.58 0.15 -5.54
N SER A 49 14.39 -0.70 -6.18
CA SER A 49 14.79 -1.99 -5.62
C SER A 49 15.55 -1.85 -4.30
N ILE A 50 16.39 -0.83 -4.14
CA ILE A 50 17.05 -0.51 -2.87
C ILE A 50 16.03 -0.09 -1.81
N ALA A 51 15.06 0.77 -2.17
CA ALA A 51 14.01 1.19 -1.25
C ALA A 51 13.16 -0.01 -0.77
N TYR A 52 12.79 -0.91 -1.68
CA TYR A 52 12.07 -2.15 -1.33
C TYR A 52 12.88 -3.03 -0.38
N LEU A 53 14.19 -3.17 -0.62
CA LEU A 53 15.07 -3.96 0.25
C LEU A 53 15.14 -3.37 1.66
N ILE A 54 15.25 -2.05 1.78
CA ILE A 54 15.22 -1.36 3.08
C ILE A 54 13.87 -1.59 3.78
N MET A 55 12.76 -1.48 3.06
CA MET A 55 11.43 -1.74 3.60
C MET A 55 11.27 -3.19 4.09
N ILE A 56 11.79 -4.17 3.34
CA ILE A 56 11.75 -5.59 3.70
C ILE A 56 12.59 -5.83 4.96
N LEU A 57 13.83 -5.36 5.00
CA LEU A 57 14.71 -5.54 6.17
C LEU A 57 14.14 -4.89 7.43
N TYR A 58 13.55 -3.70 7.29
CA TYR A 58 12.90 -3.02 8.40
C TYR A 58 11.66 -3.78 8.88
N SER A 59 10.84 -4.29 7.95
CA SER A 59 9.66 -5.11 8.27
C SER A 59 10.06 -6.39 9.01
N ILE A 60 11.12 -7.08 8.56
CA ILE A 60 11.66 -8.28 9.25
C ILE A 60 12.12 -7.92 10.68
N SER A 61 12.71 -6.74 10.86
CA SER A 61 13.13 -6.26 12.17
C SER A 61 11.92 -6.02 13.09
N ILE A 62 10.84 -5.41 12.59
CA ILE A 62 9.59 -5.26 13.35
C ILE A 62 8.98 -6.62 13.67
N LEU A 63 8.89 -7.52 12.70
CA LEU A 63 8.31 -8.86 12.91
C LEU A 63 9.10 -9.66 13.96
N SER A 64 10.42 -9.54 13.97
CA SER A 64 11.28 -10.15 15.00
C SER A 64 11.01 -9.57 16.38
N LEU A 65 10.77 -8.27 16.47
CA LEU A 65 10.36 -7.60 17.72
C LEU A 65 8.97 -8.06 18.17
N LEU A 66 7.99 -8.12 17.27
CA LEU A 66 6.63 -8.60 17.59
C LEU A 66 6.64 -10.07 18.02
N LYS A 67 7.52 -10.89 17.43
CA LYS A 67 7.73 -12.29 17.84
C LYS A 67 8.20 -12.39 19.28
N PHE A 68 9.11 -11.52 19.71
CA PHE A 68 9.58 -11.48 21.09
C PHE A 68 8.46 -11.18 22.09
N PHE A 69 7.48 -10.36 21.69
CA PHE A 69 6.29 -10.06 22.51
C PHE A 69 5.15 -11.08 22.38
N GLY A 70 5.32 -12.15 21.60
CA GLY A 70 4.27 -13.15 21.35
C GLY A 70 3.10 -12.65 20.49
N LEU A 71 3.27 -11.51 19.81
CA LEU A 71 2.27 -10.91 18.92
C LEU A 71 2.41 -11.37 17.47
N TRP A 72 3.51 -12.07 17.15
CA TRP A 72 3.74 -12.62 15.82
C TRP A 72 4.39 -14.00 15.87
N ASP A 73 3.94 -14.89 14.99
CA ASP A 73 4.60 -16.15 14.68
C ASP A 73 4.48 -16.45 13.18
N PHE A 74 5.06 -17.56 12.73
CA PHE A 74 5.08 -17.92 11.30
C PHE A 74 3.69 -18.21 10.70
N THR A 75 2.65 -18.45 11.52
CA THR A 75 1.29 -18.61 11.03
C THR A 75 0.73 -17.30 10.48
N LEU A 76 1.20 -16.15 10.99
CA LEU A 76 0.82 -14.80 10.57
C LEU A 76 1.69 -14.24 9.43
N LEU A 77 2.52 -15.09 8.80
CA LEU A 77 3.38 -14.67 7.69
C LEU A 77 2.54 -14.17 6.51
N LYS A 78 1.40 -14.82 6.23
CA LYS A 78 0.51 -14.43 5.13
C LYS A 78 -0.06 -13.03 5.35
N ASP A 79 -0.47 -12.72 6.59
CA ASP A 79 -1.07 -11.43 6.95
C ASP A 79 -0.01 -10.31 6.88
N SER A 80 1.23 -10.65 7.23
CA SER A 80 2.38 -9.75 7.10
C SER A 80 2.69 -9.40 5.64
N ILE A 81 2.59 -10.38 4.73
CA ILE A 81 2.76 -10.17 3.28
C ILE A 81 1.61 -9.31 2.73
N LEU A 82 0.37 -9.62 3.13
CA LEU A 82 -0.80 -8.86 2.72
C LEU A 82 -0.70 -7.41 3.19
N TRP A 83 -0.31 -7.17 4.44
CA TRP A 83 -0.01 -5.84 4.97
C TRP A 83 1.09 -5.15 4.16
N PHE A 84 2.19 -5.84 3.85
CA PHE A 84 3.29 -5.24 3.09
C PHE A 84 2.82 -4.74 1.71
N ILE A 85 2.01 -5.54 1.01
CA ILE A 85 1.50 -5.19 -0.32
C ILE A 85 0.45 -4.06 -0.23
N THR A 86 -0.53 -4.21 0.68
CA THR A 86 -1.69 -3.30 0.75
C THR A 86 -1.39 -1.97 1.45
N PHE A 87 -0.49 -1.98 2.44
CA PHE A 87 -0.13 -0.80 3.21
C PHE A 87 1.26 -0.29 2.85
N ALA A 88 2.30 -1.13 2.94
CA ALA A 88 3.68 -0.64 2.87
C ALA A 88 4.05 -0.12 1.47
N ILE A 89 3.77 -0.90 0.42
CA ILE A 89 4.01 -0.51 -0.98
C ILE A 89 3.14 0.71 -1.36
N VAL A 90 1.85 0.68 -1.02
CA VAL A 90 0.92 1.79 -1.32
C VAL A 90 1.37 3.08 -0.65
N THR A 91 1.78 3.01 0.61
CA THR A 91 2.32 4.16 1.35
C THR A 91 3.59 4.68 0.68
N PHE A 92 4.52 3.80 0.32
CA PHE A 92 5.76 4.18 -0.36
C PHE A 92 5.52 5.02 -1.62
N PHE A 93 4.57 4.64 -2.47
CA PHE A 93 4.23 5.42 -3.66
C PHE A 93 3.49 6.74 -3.36
N LYS A 94 2.85 6.86 -2.21
CA LYS A 94 2.18 8.11 -1.79
C LYS A 94 3.13 9.10 -1.11
N ILE A 95 4.33 8.69 -0.69
CA ILE A 95 5.29 9.49 0.11
C ILE A 95 5.68 10.82 -0.54
N ASP A 96 5.63 10.95 -1.87
CA ASP A 96 5.96 12.22 -2.53
C ASP A 96 5.03 13.38 -2.13
N LYS A 97 3.82 13.04 -1.65
CA LYS A 97 2.82 13.98 -1.13
C LYS A 97 3.00 14.33 0.34
N ALA A 98 4.11 13.94 0.97
CA ALA A 98 4.36 14.12 2.39
C ALA A 98 4.75 15.57 2.78
N TYR A 99 3.85 16.53 2.58
CA TYR A 99 4.12 17.97 2.83
C TYR A 99 3.77 18.43 4.25
N ASN A 100 2.80 17.77 4.90
CA ASN A 100 2.21 18.21 6.16
C ASN A 100 2.50 17.25 7.31
N ASN A 101 2.46 17.77 8.55
CA ASN A 101 2.58 16.94 9.77
C ASN A 101 1.52 15.85 9.87
N ASN A 102 0.33 16.09 9.33
CA ASN A 102 -0.79 15.15 9.39
C ASN A 102 -0.72 14.07 8.32
N PHE A 103 0.20 14.17 7.35
CA PHE A 103 0.27 13.27 6.21
C PHE A 103 0.33 11.80 6.63
N PHE A 104 1.15 11.46 7.62
CA PHE A 104 1.27 10.07 8.08
C PHE A 104 0.01 9.60 8.80
N LEU A 105 -0.67 10.46 9.56
CA LEU A 105 -1.95 10.14 10.21
C LEU A 105 -3.08 9.98 9.20
N GLU A 106 -3.10 10.81 8.15
CA GLU A 106 -4.07 10.73 7.05
C GLU A 106 -3.87 9.45 6.26
N ILE A 107 -2.62 9.14 5.87
CA ILE A 107 -2.32 7.89 5.16
C ILE A 107 -2.65 6.69 6.01
N LEU A 108 -2.28 6.69 7.30
CA LEU A 108 -2.69 5.64 8.23
C LEU A 108 -4.19 5.48 8.14
N ASN A 109 -4.98 6.52 8.37
CA ASN A 109 -6.44 6.40 8.31
C ASN A 109 -7.00 5.95 6.96
N GLU A 110 -6.38 6.28 5.84
CA GLU A 110 -6.83 5.86 4.51
C GLU A 110 -6.51 4.39 4.22
N THR A 111 -5.25 3.99 4.37
CA THR A 111 -4.79 2.65 3.95
C THR A 111 -5.05 1.61 5.04
N PHE A 112 -4.96 1.98 6.32
CA PHE A 112 -5.22 1.10 7.45
C PHE A 112 -6.68 0.63 7.50
N LYS A 113 -7.65 1.50 7.20
CA LYS A 113 -9.08 1.11 7.17
C LYS A 113 -9.33 -0.02 6.18
N LEU A 114 -8.71 0.07 5.00
CA LEU A 114 -8.82 -0.98 3.98
C LEU A 114 -8.14 -2.27 4.43
N THR A 115 -6.91 -2.19 4.95
CA THR A 115 -6.19 -3.39 5.43
C THR A 115 -6.94 -4.06 6.59
N LEU A 116 -7.40 -3.30 7.59
CA LEU A 116 -8.22 -3.85 8.68
C LEU A 116 -9.52 -4.46 8.20
N PHE A 117 -10.20 -3.80 7.25
CA PHE A 117 -11.44 -4.33 6.70
C PHE A 117 -11.21 -5.66 5.98
N LEU A 118 -10.15 -5.75 5.18
CA LEU A 118 -9.76 -6.98 4.50
C LEU A 118 -9.40 -8.08 5.50
N GLU A 119 -8.61 -7.76 6.53
CA GLU A 119 -8.22 -8.70 7.59
C GLU A 119 -9.43 -9.18 8.40
N PHE A 120 -10.34 -8.26 8.74
CA PHE A 120 -11.59 -8.58 9.42
C PHE A 120 -12.45 -9.52 8.60
N VAL A 121 -12.66 -9.20 7.32
CA VAL A 121 -13.42 -10.06 6.41
C VAL A 121 -12.72 -11.40 6.28
N ALA A 122 -11.41 -11.45 6.05
CA ALA A 122 -10.62 -12.68 5.91
C ALA A 122 -10.77 -13.62 7.11
N ASN A 123 -10.83 -13.07 8.33
CA ASN A 123 -11.03 -13.81 9.58
C ASN A 123 -12.48 -14.20 9.88
N LEU A 124 -13.46 -13.68 9.14
CA LEU A 124 -14.83 -14.18 9.25
C LEU A 124 -14.93 -15.62 8.73
N TYR A 125 -15.93 -16.34 9.25
CA TYR A 125 -16.22 -17.72 8.87
C TYR A 125 -16.26 -17.86 7.35
N THR A 126 -15.49 -18.82 6.85
CA THR A 126 -15.47 -19.18 5.44
C THR A 126 -16.37 -20.40 5.20
N PHE A 127 -17.15 -20.35 4.12
CA PHE A 127 -18.02 -21.45 3.73
C PHE A 127 -17.20 -22.60 3.15
N ASN A 128 -17.87 -23.69 2.76
CA ASN A 128 -17.19 -24.76 2.05
C ASN A 128 -16.54 -24.23 0.76
N PHE A 129 -15.49 -24.91 0.30
CA PHE A 129 -14.72 -24.49 -0.85
C PHE A 129 -15.57 -24.24 -2.10
N TRP A 130 -16.58 -25.08 -2.36
CA TRP A 130 -17.43 -24.94 -3.55
C TRP A 130 -18.29 -23.68 -3.54
N ILE A 131 -18.85 -23.31 -2.38
CA ILE A 131 -19.61 -22.06 -2.22
C ILE A 131 -18.68 -20.87 -2.47
N GLU A 132 -17.51 -20.84 -1.83
CA GLU A 132 -16.52 -19.75 -2.00
C GLU A 132 -16.00 -19.67 -3.44
N PHE A 133 -15.82 -20.81 -4.09
CA PHE A 133 -15.34 -20.88 -5.47
C PHE A 133 -16.39 -20.43 -6.49
N LEU A 134 -17.69 -20.72 -6.27
CA LEU A 134 -18.77 -20.35 -7.19
C LEU A 134 -19.29 -18.93 -6.98
N ILE A 135 -19.22 -18.39 -5.75
CA ILE A 135 -19.74 -17.05 -5.49
C ILE A 135 -18.93 -15.96 -6.20
N PHE A 136 -17.61 -16.13 -6.30
CA PHE A 136 -16.72 -15.18 -6.97
C PHE A 136 -17.04 -14.97 -8.46
N PRO A 137 -17.08 -16.01 -9.33
CA PRO A 137 -17.39 -15.84 -10.74
C PRO A 137 -18.84 -15.38 -10.96
N PHE A 138 -19.76 -15.77 -10.07
CA PHE A 138 -21.14 -15.32 -10.12
C PHE A 138 -21.25 -13.80 -9.88
N LEU A 139 -20.58 -13.30 -8.83
CA LEU A 139 -20.50 -11.85 -8.56
C LEU A 139 -19.77 -11.11 -9.68
N LEU A 140 -18.70 -11.68 -10.23
CA LEU A 140 -17.96 -11.10 -11.35
C LEU A 140 -18.85 -10.97 -12.59
N LEU A 141 -19.64 -12.00 -12.93
CA LEU A 141 -20.56 -11.99 -14.06
C LEU A 141 -21.64 -10.91 -13.89
N ILE A 142 -22.28 -10.83 -12.72
CA ILE A 142 -23.32 -9.82 -12.44
C ILE A 142 -22.70 -8.41 -12.48
N SER A 143 -21.48 -8.24 -11.97
CA SER A 143 -20.75 -6.98 -12.01
C SER A 143 -20.44 -6.54 -13.45
N LEU A 144 -20.03 -7.46 -14.31
CA LEU A 144 -19.81 -7.17 -15.73
C LEU A 144 -21.11 -6.78 -16.45
N LEU A 145 -22.22 -7.48 -16.18
CA LEU A 145 -23.53 -7.11 -16.72
C LEU A 145 -23.96 -5.72 -16.24
N LYS A 146 -23.73 -5.42 -14.96
CA LYS A 146 -24.02 -4.09 -14.38
C LYS A 146 -23.21 -3.01 -15.09
N SER A 147 -21.89 -3.17 -15.20
CA SER A 147 -21.03 -2.22 -15.90
C SER A 147 -21.43 -2.03 -17.36
N PHE A 148 -21.85 -3.09 -18.05
CA PHE A 148 -22.35 -2.97 -19.42
C PHE A 148 -23.66 -2.18 -19.48
N SER A 149 -24.59 -2.41 -18.54
CA SER A 149 -25.83 -1.65 -18.45
C SER A 149 -25.63 -0.17 -18.11
N GLU A 150 -24.54 0.20 -17.44
CA GLU A 150 -24.22 1.60 -17.11
C GLU A 150 -23.78 2.42 -18.34
N LEU A 151 -23.43 1.79 -19.46
CA LEU A 151 -22.99 2.48 -20.67
C LEU A 151 -24.11 3.24 -21.39
N ASP A 152 -25.37 2.86 -21.19
CA ASP A 152 -26.54 3.54 -21.77
C ASP A 152 -27.53 3.93 -20.67
N SER A 153 -27.80 5.24 -20.57
CA SER A 153 -28.78 5.82 -19.64
C SER A 153 -30.17 5.17 -19.70
N LYS A 154 -30.55 4.56 -20.84
CA LYS A 154 -31.83 3.85 -20.98
C LYS A 154 -31.95 2.60 -20.11
N ASN A 155 -30.83 2.04 -19.66
CA ASN A 155 -30.79 0.80 -18.88
C ASN A 155 -30.73 1.05 -17.37
N GLU A 156 -31.08 2.25 -16.88
CA GLU A 156 -31.01 2.61 -15.46
C GLU A 156 -31.81 1.67 -14.53
N ILE A 157 -32.93 1.10 -15.03
CA ILE A 157 -33.71 0.10 -14.27
C ILE A 157 -32.88 -1.18 -14.09
N THR A 158 -32.21 -1.64 -15.15
CA THR A 158 -31.36 -2.83 -15.14
C THR A 158 -30.13 -2.63 -14.27
N THR A 159 -29.50 -1.45 -14.31
CA THR A 159 -28.33 -1.13 -13.46
C THR A 159 -28.71 -1.18 -11.98
N LYS A 160 -29.83 -0.58 -11.59
CA LYS A 160 -30.37 -0.63 -10.22
C LYS A 160 -30.73 -2.05 -9.80
N PHE A 161 -31.37 -2.82 -10.68
CA PHE A 161 -31.71 -4.22 -10.39
C PHE A 161 -30.47 -5.08 -10.13
N LEU A 162 -29.46 -5.02 -11.01
CA LEU A 162 -28.20 -5.75 -10.84
C LEU A 162 -27.43 -5.27 -9.60
N SER A 163 -27.45 -3.96 -9.32
CA SER A 163 -26.87 -3.40 -8.10
C SER A 163 -27.54 -3.95 -6.84
N ASN A 164 -28.87 -4.05 -6.82
CA ASN A 164 -29.62 -4.60 -5.70
C ASN A 164 -29.34 -6.10 -5.52
N ILE A 165 -29.19 -6.86 -6.61
CA ILE A 165 -28.78 -8.27 -6.53
C ILE A 165 -27.40 -8.40 -5.87
N ILE A 166 -26.41 -7.63 -6.32
CA ILE A 166 -25.06 -7.63 -5.72
C ILE A 166 -25.15 -7.28 -4.24
N LEU A 167 -25.93 -6.27 -3.89
CA LEU A 167 -26.11 -5.82 -2.50
C LEU A 167 -26.76 -6.92 -1.63
N ILE A 168 -27.83 -7.56 -2.11
CA ILE A 168 -28.52 -8.64 -1.38
C ILE A 168 -27.58 -9.83 -1.18
N ILE A 169 -26.86 -10.26 -2.22
CA ILE A 169 -25.91 -11.38 -2.12
C ILE A 169 -24.79 -11.03 -1.14
N GLY A 170 -24.20 -9.83 -1.26
CA GLY A 170 -23.12 -9.36 -0.40
C GLY A 170 -23.55 -9.26 1.07
N LEU A 171 -24.71 -8.67 1.35
CA LEU A 171 -25.25 -8.59 2.71
C LEU A 171 -25.59 -9.96 3.28
N THR A 172 -26.21 -10.83 2.49
CA THR A 172 -26.57 -12.19 2.94
C THR A 172 -25.31 -12.98 3.28
N TYR A 173 -24.31 -12.94 2.41
CA TYR A 173 -23.01 -13.58 2.65
C TYR A 173 -22.35 -13.03 3.92
N PHE A 174 -22.29 -11.70 4.06
CA PHE A 174 -21.68 -11.06 5.21
C PHE A 174 -22.40 -11.40 6.53
N ILE A 175 -23.74 -11.28 6.57
CA ILE A 175 -24.54 -11.58 7.77
C ILE A 175 -24.39 -13.05 8.18
N LEU A 176 -24.41 -13.99 7.22
CA LEU A 176 -24.25 -15.41 7.51
C LEU A 176 -22.84 -15.75 8.00
N SER A 177 -21.80 -15.21 7.36
CA SER A 177 -20.42 -15.36 7.83
C SER A 177 -20.24 -14.78 9.22
N PHE A 178 -20.78 -13.59 9.48
CA PHE A 178 -20.75 -12.95 10.79
C PHE A 178 -21.49 -13.78 11.84
N TYR A 179 -22.73 -14.19 11.57
CA TYR A 179 -23.52 -15.02 12.48
C TYR A 179 -22.80 -16.32 12.86
N LYS A 180 -22.20 -17.01 11.88
CA LYS A 180 -21.44 -18.24 12.13
C LYS A 180 -20.15 -18.00 12.91
N SER A 181 -19.45 -16.88 12.65
CA SER A 181 -18.29 -16.48 13.47
C SER A 181 -18.65 -16.25 14.93
N PHE A 182 -19.84 -15.72 15.23
CA PHE A 182 -20.32 -15.57 16.61
C PHE A 182 -20.76 -16.88 17.25
N GLN A 183 -21.28 -17.83 16.47
CA GLN A 183 -21.57 -19.18 16.97
C GLN A 183 -20.29 -19.94 17.33
N ASP A 184 -19.22 -19.76 16.55
CA ASP A 184 -17.89 -20.34 16.82
C ASP A 184 -16.94 -19.29 17.44
N TYR A 185 -17.43 -18.60 18.48
CA TYR A 185 -16.71 -17.48 19.09
C TYR A 185 -15.33 -17.88 19.64
N HIS A 186 -15.17 -19.12 20.10
CA HIS A 186 -13.87 -19.60 20.60
C HIS A 186 -12.79 -19.58 19.52
N ASN A 187 -13.16 -19.90 18.29
CA ASN A 187 -12.26 -19.89 17.15
C ASN A 187 -12.03 -18.45 16.67
N PHE A 188 -13.09 -17.65 16.59
CA PHE A 188 -13.00 -16.24 16.18
C PHE A 188 -12.17 -15.38 17.16
N PHE A 189 -12.35 -15.57 18.47
CA PHE A 189 -11.57 -14.89 19.53
C PHE A 189 -10.30 -15.67 19.95
N SER A 190 -9.82 -16.57 19.10
CA SER A 190 -8.53 -17.22 19.34
C SER A 190 -7.40 -16.19 19.36
N VAL A 191 -6.34 -16.49 20.13
CA VAL A 191 -5.14 -15.62 20.20
C VAL A 191 -4.55 -15.37 18.81
N HIS A 192 -4.59 -16.38 17.94
CA HIS A 192 -4.14 -16.26 16.55
C HIS A 192 -4.95 -15.22 15.77
N ASN A 193 -6.28 -15.31 15.75
CA ASN A 193 -7.13 -14.37 15.02
C ASN A 193 -7.07 -12.95 15.61
N MET A 194 -6.96 -12.82 16.94
CA MET A 194 -6.74 -11.53 17.59
C MET A 194 -5.41 -10.90 17.18
N ASN A 195 -4.34 -11.69 17.15
CA ASN A 195 -3.04 -11.24 16.67
C ASN A 195 -3.10 -10.85 15.19
N SER A 196 -3.74 -11.65 14.32
CA SER A 196 -3.96 -11.33 12.90
C SER A 196 -4.70 -9.99 12.72
N LEU A 197 -5.79 -9.74 13.47
CA LEU A 197 -6.53 -8.47 13.37
C LEU A 197 -5.72 -7.25 13.82
N ILE A 198 -4.90 -7.39 14.87
CA ILE A 198 -4.12 -6.28 15.44
C ILE A 198 -2.80 -6.06 14.67
N LEU A 199 -2.26 -7.10 14.04
CA LEU A 199 -0.96 -7.10 13.40
C LEU A 199 -0.81 -5.99 12.34
N PRO A 200 -1.75 -5.77 11.40
CA PRO A 200 -1.69 -4.64 10.47
C PRO A 200 -1.55 -3.30 11.17
N ALA A 201 -2.21 -3.11 12.32
CA ALA A 201 -2.17 -1.85 13.08
C ALA A 201 -0.80 -1.58 13.67
N LEU A 202 -0.21 -2.61 14.27
CA LEU A 202 1.11 -2.55 14.85
C LEU A 202 2.16 -2.33 13.76
N LEU A 203 2.11 -3.10 12.67
CA LEU A 203 3.04 -2.94 11.55
C LEU A 203 2.93 -1.55 10.90
N SER A 204 1.72 -1.06 10.65
CA SER A 204 1.48 0.29 10.11
C SER A 204 2.03 1.38 11.03
N THR A 205 1.79 1.28 12.34
CA THR A 205 2.25 2.28 13.30
C THR A 205 3.77 2.25 13.46
N LEU A 206 4.35 1.05 13.58
CA LEU A 206 5.80 0.87 13.75
C LEU A 206 6.59 1.18 12.46
N SER A 207 5.94 1.21 11.29
CA SER A 207 6.57 1.59 10.01
C SER A 207 6.56 3.09 9.72
N ILE A 208 5.85 3.92 10.51
CA ILE A 208 5.86 5.38 10.35
C ILE A 208 7.28 5.97 10.34
N PRO A 209 8.19 5.60 11.26
CA PRO A 209 9.54 6.17 11.26
C PRO A 209 10.31 5.88 9.97
N LEU A 210 10.18 4.65 9.43
CA LEU A 210 10.77 4.28 8.15
C LEU A 210 10.24 5.18 7.02
N PHE A 211 8.91 5.31 6.91
CA PHE A 211 8.32 6.11 5.85
C PHE A 211 8.64 7.60 5.98
N TYR A 212 8.80 8.10 7.20
CA TYR A 212 9.30 9.45 7.45
C TYR A 212 10.70 9.65 6.86
N PHE A 213 11.63 8.73 7.12
CA PHE A 213 12.98 8.83 6.59
C PHE A 213 13.05 8.64 5.07
N LEU A 214 12.21 7.77 4.50
CA LEU A 214 12.09 7.62 3.05
C LEU A 214 11.55 8.90 2.40
N ALA A 215 10.56 9.57 3.02
CA ALA A 215 10.04 10.86 2.58
C ALA A 215 11.12 11.94 2.60
N LEU A 216 11.87 12.00 3.69
CA LEU A 216 12.96 12.94 3.84
C LEU A 216 14.04 12.72 2.79
N TYR A 217 14.44 11.45 2.59
CA TYR A 217 15.42 11.07 1.56
C TYR A 217 14.96 11.47 0.16
N ASN A 218 13.71 11.15 -0.22
CA ASN A 218 13.14 11.52 -1.51
C ASN A 218 13.12 13.05 -1.71
N THR A 219 12.76 13.81 -0.67
CA THR A 219 12.75 15.28 -0.72
C THR A 219 14.14 15.85 -0.96
N TYR A 220 15.17 15.35 -0.26
CA TYR A 220 16.56 15.75 -0.48
C TYR A 220 17.06 15.34 -1.87
N GLU A 221 16.74 14.13 -2.33
CA GLU A 221 17.14 13.66 -3.65
C GLU A 221 16.57 14.58 -4.74
N GLN A 222 15.29 14.92 -4.68
CA GLN A 222 14.66 15.85 -5.63
C GLN A 222 15.30 17.24 -5.61
N LEU A 223 15.59 17.78 -4.42
CA LEU A 223 16.33 19.05 -4.27
C LEU A 223 17.72 18.97 -4.91
N PHE A 224 18.45 17.90 -4.65
CA PHE A 224 19.84 17.74 -5.09
C PHE A 224 19.97 17.42 -6.57
N LEU A 225 18.95 16.82 -7.18
CA LEU A 225 18.88 16.60 -8.64
C LEU A 225 18.65 17.89 -9.42
N ARG A 226 18.09 18.95 -8.80
CA ARG A 226 17.93 20.27 -9.45
C ARG A 226 19.19 21.11 -9.44
N LEU A 227 20.09 20.92 -8.47
CA LEU A 227 21.29 21.76 -8.32
C LEU A 227 22.20 21.78 -9.56
N PRO A 228 22.47 20.65 -10.26
CA PRO A 228 23.26 20.67 -11.49
C PRO A 228 22.63 21.44 -12.64
N ILE A 229 21.29 21.59 -12.64
CA ILE A 229 20.55 22.38 -13.63
C ILE A 229 20.70 23.87 -13.32
N MET A 230 20.75 24.24 -12.03
CA MET A 230 20.89 25.63 -11.57
C MET A 230 22.33 26.15 -11.67
N ASN A 231 23.34 25.33 -11.38
CA ASN A 231 24.74 25.72 -11.48
C ASN A 231 25.62 24.51 -11.80
N SER A 232 26.49 24.65 -12.80
CA SER A 232 27.43 23.62 -13.26
C SER A 232 28.67 23.46 -12.37
N ASP A 233 29.01 24.40 -11.49
CA ASP A 233 30.17 24.31 -10.59
C ASP A 233 29.93 23.32 -9.44
N LEU A 234 30.68 22.22 -9.46
CA LEU A 234 30.65 21.16 -8.45
C LEU A 234 30.99 21.64 -7.03
N LYS A 235 31.86 22.64 -6.87
CA LYS A 235 32.22 23.17 -5.54
C LYS A 235 31.05 23.92 -4.93
N VAL A 236 30.34 24.70 -5.75
CA VAL A 236 29.13 25.42 -5.34
C VAL A 236 28.01 24.44 -5.01
N GLN A 237 27.79 23.43 -5.87
CA GLN A 237 26.81 22.36 -5.60
C GLN A 237 27.08 21.63 -4.28
N LYS A 238 28.34 21.28 -3.97
CA LYS A 238 28.67 20.57 -2.71
C LYS A 238 28.38 21.43 -1.48
N LYS A 239 28.76 22.71 -1.51
CA LYS A 239 28.46 23.67 -0.42
C LYS A 239 26.97 23.88 -0.26
N LEU A 240 26.24 23.98 -1.36
CA LEU A 240 24.78 24.06 -1.39
C LEU A 240 24.11 22.88 -0.69
N LYS A 241 24.51 21.64 -1.05
CA LYS A 241 23.99 20.43 -0.42
C LYS A 241 24.19 20.45 1.10
N GLN A 242 25.38 20.87 1.55
CA GLN A 242 25.68 20.99 2.97
C GLN A 242 24.80 22.04 3.65
N GLN A 243 24.65 23.23 3.08
CA GLN A 243 23.82 24.30 3.65
C GLN A 243 22.34 23.91 3.74
N ILE A 244 21.80 23.32 2.68
CA ILE A 244 20.42 22.80 2.64
C ILE A 244 20.23 21.75 3.74
N PHE A 245 21.18 20.80 3.87
CA PHE A 245 21.12 19.77 4.90
C PHE A 245 21.23 20.34 6.32
N TYR A 246 22.12 21.31 6.58
CA TYR A 246 22.26 21.94 7.90
C TYR A 246 21.02 22.74 8.30
N LYS A 247 20.31 23.33 7.34
CA LYS A 247 19.09 24.09 7.57
C LYS A 247 17.87 23.21 7.83
N ALA A 248 17.64 22.22 6.97
CA ALA A 248 16.48 21.35 7.09
C ALA A 248 16.69 20.17 8.06
N LYS A 249 17.91 19.65 8.20
CA LYS A 249 18.27 18.50 9.04
C LYS A 249 17.32 17.30 8.81
N PHE A 250 16.74 16.76 9.87
CA PHE A 250 15.75 15.70 9.80
C PHE A 250 14.30 16.21 9.84
N ASN A 251 14.07 17.49 9.54
CA ASN A 251 12.73 18.07 9.52
C ASN A 251 12.16 18.03 8.10
N LEU A 252 11.19 17.15 7.88
CA LEU A 252 10.54 16.94 6.59
C LEU A 252 9.83 18.21 6.09
N ILE A 253 9.16 18.96 6.97
CA ILE A 253 8.48 20.21 6.57
C ILE A 253 9.50 21.20 6.03
N LYS A 254 10.61 21.42 6.75
CA LYS A 254 11.67 22.34 6.31
C LYS A 254 12.25 21.89 4.96
N ALA A 255 12.54 20.60 4.81
CA ALA A 255 13.03 20.07 3.53
C ALA A 255 12.03 20.32 2.39
N ASN A 256 10.73 20.15 2.63
CA ASN A 256 9.68 20.43 1.65
C ASN A 256 9.54 21.91 1.32
N THR A 257 9.59 22.78 2.33
CA THR A 257 9.53 24.24 2.11
C THR A 257 10.70 24.71 1.24
N LEU A 258 11.90 24.15 1.43
CA LEU A 258 13.03 24.39 0.53
C LEU A 258 12.78 23.82 -0.86
N ARG A 259 12.24 22.60 -0.98
CA ARG A 259 11.90 21.98 -2.26
C ARG A 259 10.94 22.82 -3.10
N GLU A 260 9.94 23.42 -2.46
CA GLU A 260 8.94 24.23 -3.14
C GLU A 260 9.45 25.63 -3.51
N LYS A 261 10.20 26.28 -2.62
CA LYS A 261 10.59 27.69 -2.82
C LYS A 261 11.93 27.86 -3.56
N LEU A 262 12.74 26.82 -3.67
CA LEU A 262 13.98 26.83 -4.46
C LEU A 262 13.69 26.35 -5.90
N ILE A 263 13.11 27.22 -6.73
CA ILE A 263 12.72 26.91 -8.12
C ILE A 263 13.74 27.44 -9.14
N ASP A 264 14.11 28.71 -9.06
CA ASP A 264 15.05 29.35 -9.99
C ASP A 264 16.17 30.03 -9.20
N PHE A 265 17.42 29.64 -9.46
CA PHE A 265 18.57 30.21 -8.80
C PHE A 265 19.74 30.36 -9.75
N ASP A 266 20.22 31.60 -9.90
CA ASP A 266 21.50 31.93 -10.48
C ASP A 266 22.53 31.91 -9.33
N VAL A 267 23.17 30.75 -9.11
CA VAL A 267 23.97 30.48 -7.90
C VAL A 267 25.38 31.03 -8.03
N ASN A 268 25.53 32.31 -8.31
CA ASN A 268 26.86 32.90 -8.51
C ASN A 268 27.55 33.33 -7.20
N ASN A 269 26.83 33.44 -6.07
CA ASN A 269 27.43 33.82 -4.78
C ASN A 269 26.90 33.01 -3.58
N ILE A 270 27.81 32.37 -2.83
CA ILE A 270 27.49 31.42 -1.75
C ILE A 270 26.95 32.11 -0.48
N THR A 271 27.30 33.37 -0.26
CA THR A 271 26.84 34.19 0.88
C THR A 271 25.39 34.63 0.74
N ASP A 272 24.91 34.87 -0.49
CA ASP A 272 23.50 35.22 -0.74
C ASP A 272 22.56 34.04 -0.49
N ILE A 273 23.06 32.81 -0.65
CA ILE A 273 22.30 31.60 -0.44
C ILE A 273 21.90 31.45 1.03
N GLN A 274 22.81 31.69 1.99
CA GLN A 274 22.48 31.60 3.42
C GLN A 274 21.37 32.57 3.81
N LYS A 275 21.49 33.85 3.42
CA LYS A 275 20.46 34.87 3.67
C LYS A 275 19.11 34.50 3.05
N LYS A 276 19.10 33.90 1.86
CA LYS A 276 17.85 33.45 1.22
C LYS A 276 17.27 32.19 1.87
N LEU A 277 18.10 31.24 2.30
CA LEU A 277 17.63 30.08 3.07
C LEU A 277 17.02 30.54 4.40
N ASP A 278 17.59 31.55 5.05
CA ASP A 278 17.02 32.21 6.24
C ASP A 278 15.69 32.92 5.95
N ALA A 279 15.51 33.47 4.75
CA ALA A 279 14.25 34.09 4.34
C ALA A 279 13.14 33.06 4.01
N ILE A 280 13.51 31.81 3.72
CA ILE A 280 12.58 30.75 3.32
C ILE A 280 12.02 29.98 4.53
N ILE A 281 12.84 29.75 5.58
CA ILE A 281 12.53 29.02 6.83
C ILE A 281 13.11 29.75 8.04
#